data_AF-A0A7X9L1C6-F1
#
_entry.id   AF-A0A7X9L1C6-F1
#
_cell.length_a   1.000
_cell.length_b   1.000
_cell.length_c   1.000
_cell.angle_alpha   90.00
_cell.angle_beta   90.00
_cell.angle_gamma   90.00
#
_symmetry.space_group_name_H-M   'P 1'
#
loop_
_entity.id
_entity.type
_entity.pdbx_description
1 polymer ?
#
loop_
_entity_poly.entity_id
_entity_poly.type
_entity_poly.pdbx_seq_one_letter_code
_entity_poly.pdbx_strand_id
1 'polypeptide(L)'
;MRELRSRIRIVTFLLIMLLVIVFTYSIYSINVYGTRWFAYGRNTRVLSDKNVVVPGKIIDRNGVVLAYTDSDGNRKYQNDKLKRSAVVHLLGDSQNQVSNGVEKFQARYLYGFDTSLSERIEQFINGKQRYGDNIQLTVDSELNTYIVNKFNEDKDLRNKGAGIVVMNYKTGEIIALVSMPIFDPVNIPKSAFTDERRPFWNRVTQSTLPPGSTYKIITMASVLQFDTELANSEFNCDGAVVLDNHTIKDANGAVHGPISLKKAFEVSCNNTFAKIALSLGDEKLLETSKALGFNDNFLFRDIVVENSVYPSEGRNELEIA
;
A
#
# COMPACT_ATOMS: atom_id res chain seq x y z
N MET A 1 35.55 -46.86 18.80
CA MET A 1 35.13 -45.94 19.90
C MET A 1 35.38 -44.45 19.58
N ARG A 2 36.59 -44.05 19.16
CA ARG A 2 36.94 -42.64 18.90
C ARG A 2 36.21 -42.03 17.69
N GLU A 3 36.07 -42.78 16.59
CA GLU A 3 35.30 -42.36 15.41
C GLU A 3 33.81 -42.18 15.69
N LEU A 4 33.20 -43.10 16.45
CA LEU A 4 31.78 -43.02 16.83
C LEU A 4 31.50 -41.76 17.66
N ARG A 5 32.37 -41.42 18.61
CA ARG A 5 32.28 -40.17 19.39
C ARG A 5 32.45 -38.92 18.53
N SER A 6 33.31 -38.96 17.52
CA SER A 6 33.49 -37.86 16.57
C SER A 6 32.23 -37.64 15.72
N ARG A 7 31.67 -38.72 15.16
CA ARG A 7 30.43 -38.67 14.38
C ARG A 7 29.24 -38.19 15.21
N ILE A 8 29.11 -38.64 16.46
CA ILE A 8 28.05 -38.15 17.37
C ILE A 8 28.21 -36.64 17.63
N ARG A 9 29.43 -36.15 17.89
CA ARG A 9 29.67 -34.70 18.10
C ARG A 9 29.30 -33.87 16.87
N ILE A 10 29.63 -34.36 15.67
CA ILE A 10 29.27 -33.69 14.41
C ILE A 10 27.74 -33.62 14.26
N VAL A 11 27.04 -34.73 14.49
CA VAL A 11 25.56 -34.78 14.41
C VAL A 11 24.92 -33.86 15.45
N THR A 12 25.42 -33.85 16.70
CA THR A 12 24.93 -32.95 17.75
C THR A 12 25.18 -31.48 17.37
N PHE A 13 26.35 -31.16 16.83
CA PHE A 13 26.66 -29.80 16.38
C PHE A 13 25.73 -29.36 15.24
N LEU A 14 25.46 -30.23 14.27
CA LEU A 14 24.51 -29.95 13.18
C LEU A 14 23.09 -29.72 13.71
N LEU A 15 22.63 -30.50 14.68
CA LEU A 15 21.33 -30.32 15.34
C LEU A 15 21.23 -28.99 16.08
N ILE A 16 22.28 -28.61 16.84
CA ILE A 16 22.32 -27.32 17.54
C ILE A 16 22.32 -26.17 16.52
N MET A 17 23.10 -26.28 15.45
CA MET A 17 23.14 -25.27 14.38
C MET A 17 21.77 -25.10 13.71
N LEU A 18 21.08 -26.20 13.41
CA LEU A 18 19.71 -26.15 12.89
C LEU A 18 18.74 -25.46 13.85
N LEU A 19 18.82 -25.77 15.16
CA LEU A 19 18.00 -25.12 16.18
C LEU A 19 18.28 -23.62 16.27
N VAL A 20 19.54 -23.20 16.18
CA VAL A 20 19.92 -21.78 16.16
C VAL A 20 19.37 -21.10 14.91
N ILE A 21 19.42 -21.74 13.74
CA ILE A 21 18.82 -21.21 12.50
C ILE A 21 17.30 -21.05 12.66
N VAL A 22 16.61 -22.06 13.18
CA VAL A 22 15.15 -21.98 13.41
C VAL A 22 14.81 -20.89 14.42
N PHE A 23 15.58 -20.75 15.49
CA PHE A 23 15.35 -19.76 16.53
C PHE A 23 15.60 -18.33 16.01
N THR A 24 16.71 -18.11 15.30
CA THR A 24 17.02 -16.82 14.67
C THR A 24 15.99 -16.46 13.60
N TYR A 25 15.58 -17.41 12.75
CA TYR A 25 14.51 -17.20 11.78
C TYR A 25 13.17 -16.89 12.46
N SER A 26 12.85 -17.54 13.57
CA SER A 26 11.63 -17.29 14.33
C SER A 26 11.62 -15.88 14.94
N ILE A 27 12.75 -15.42 15.52
CA ILE A 27 12.91 -14.05 15.99
C ILE A 27 12.75 -13.06 14.83
N TYR A 28 13.44 -13.28 13.72
CA TYR A 28 13.33 -12.45 12.52
C TYR A 28 11.87 -12.39 12.04
N SER A 29 11.21 -13.53 11.91
CA SER A 29 9.85 -13.65 11.39
C SER A 29 8.83 -12.93 12.29
N ILE A 30 8.96 -13.06 13.62
CA ILE A 30 8.12 -12.34 14.58
C ILE A 30 8.33 -10.82 14.49
N ASN A 31 9.57 -10.36 14.35
CA ASN A 31 9.86 -8.92 14.27
C ASN A 31 9.39 -8.30 12.95
N VAL A 32 9.53 -9.02 11.83
CA VAL A 32 9.19 -8.50 10.50
C VAL A 32 7.72 -8.69 10.15
N TYR A 33 7.15 -9.87 10.43
CA TYR A 33 5.78 -10.23 10.04
C TYR A 33 4.78 -10.23 11.20
N GLY A 34 5.24 -10.05 12.44
CA GLY A 34 4.39 -10.15 13.64
C GLY A 34 3.16 -9.25 13.57
N THR A 35 3.29 -7.98 13.18
CA THR A 35 2.16 -7.06 13.03
C THR A 35 1.11 -7.57 12.05
N ARG A 36 1.54 -8.15 10.91
CA ARG A 36 0.64 -8.73 9.90
C ARG A 36 -0.09 -9.96 10.43
N TRP A 37 0.58 -10.83 11.20
CA TRP A 37 -0.06 -11.99 11.84
C TRP A 37 -1.04 -11.57 12.94
N PHE A 38 -0.72 -10.51 13.69
CA PHE A 38 -1.65 -9.93 14.67
C PHE A 38 -2.90 -9.36 13.99
N ALA A 39 -2.72 -8.67 12.86
CA ALA A 39 -3.83 -8.11 12.07
C ALA A 39 -4.67 -9.17 11.33
N TYR A 40 -4.30 -10.46 11.38
CA TYR A 40 -5.06 -11.50 10.71
C TYR A 40 -6.41 -11.73 11.40
N GLY A 41 -7.51 -11.64 10.63
CA GLY A 41 -8.87 -11.60 11.16
C GLY A 41 -9.34 -12.84 11.93
N ARG A 42 -8.63 -13.98 11.81
CA ARG A 42 -8.93 -15.22 12.56
C ARG A 42 -8.11 -15.37 13.85
N ASN A 43 -7.37 -14.34 14.26
CA ASN A 43 -6.57 -14.40 15.48
C ASN A 43 -7.46 -14.31 16.72
N THR A 44 -7.71 -15.47 17.35
CA THR A 44 -8.59 -15.61 18.53
C THR A 44 -8.09 -14.85 19.76
N ARG A 45 -6.76 -14.62 19.87
CA ARG A 45 -6.16 -13.87 20.99
C ARG A 45 -6.44 -12.38 20.93
N VAL A 46 -6.50 -11.81 19.72
CA VAL A 46 -6.92 -10.42 19.55
C VAL A 46 -8.39 -10.28 19.93
N LEU A 47 -9.22 -11.25 19.54
CA LEU A 47 -10.66 -11.25 19.83
C LEU A 47 -10.99 -11.39 21.33
N SER A 48 -10.23 -12.19 22.09
CA SER A 48 -10.46 -12.35 23.54
C SER A 48 -10.15 -11.07 24.33
N ASP A 49 -9.08 -10.36 23.94
CA ASP A 49 -8.60 -9.19 24.69
C ASP A 49 -9.34 -7.90 24.31
N LYS A 50 -10.08 -7.87 23.19
CA LYS A 50 -11.06 -6.80 22.89
C LYS A 50 -12.07 -6.59 24.02
N ASN A 51 -12.34 -7.63 24.81
CA ASN A 51 -13.29 -7.59 25.93
C ASN A 51 -12.64 -7.18 27.26
N VAL A 52 -11.31 -6.99 27.30
CA VAL A 52 -10.54 -6.77 28.53
C VAL A 52 -9.77 -5.44 28.50
N VAL A 53 -9.32 -5.02 27.32
CA VAL A 53 -8.52 -3.80 27.14
C VAL A 53 -9.33 -2.76 26.35
N VAL A 54 -9.39 -1.55 26.89
CA VAL A 54 -9.98 -0.38 26.21
C VAL A 54 -8.99 0.11 25.15
N PRO A 55 -9.36 0.10 23.86
CA PRO A 55 -8.42 0.50 22.84
C PRO A 55 -8.14 2.00 22.87
N GLY A 56 -6.88 2.35 22.63
CA GLY A 56 -6.43 3.75 22.59
C GLY A 56 -7.07 4.57 21.46
N LYS A 57 -6.85 5.88 21.50
CA LYS A 57 -7.38 6.84 20.51
C LYS A 57 -6.54 6.80 19.23
N ILE A 58 -7.20 6.99 18.10
CA ILE A 58 -6.52 7.28 16.82
C ILE A 58 -6.68 8.77 16.56
N ILE A 59 -5.57 9.46 16.35
CA ILE A 59 -5.48 10.91 16.24
C ILE A 59 -4.78 11.25 14.93
N ASP A 60 -5.22 12.28 14.23
CA ASP A 60 -4.55 12.76 13.03
C ASP A 60 -3.34 13.65 13.36
N ARG A 61 -2.65 14.13 12.34
CA ARG A 61 -1.44 14.93 12.54
C ARG A 61 -1.69 16.27 13.25
N ASN A 62 -2.90 16.81 13.15
CA ASN A 62 -3.32 18.09 13.70
C ASN A 62 -3.97 17.94 15.10
N GLY A 63 -4.01 16.73 15.65
CA GLY A 63 -4.61 16.45 16.95
C GLY A 63 -6.11 16.13 16.91
N VAL A 64 -6.70 15.98 15.73
CA VAL A 64 -8.12 15.62 15.58
C VAL A 64 -8.30 14.15 15.94
N VAL A 65 -9.19 13.87 16.90
CA VAL A 65 -9.53 12.50 17.29
C VAL A 65 -10.41 11.87 16.22
N LEU A 66 -9.88 10.85 15.56
CA LEU A 66 -10.55 10.13 14.47
C LEU A 66 -11.44 9.00 14.98
N ALA A 67 -10.93 8.26 15.96
CA ALA A 67 -11.64 7.18 16.64
C ALA A 67 -11.20 7.08 18.11
N TYR A 68 -12.14 6.76 18.99
CA TYR A 68 -11.91 6.64 20.43
C TYR A 68 -12.89 5.65 21.05
N THR A 69 -12.64 5.26 22.29
CA THR A 69 -13.54 4.38 23.06
C THR A 69 -14.21 5.20 24.16
N ASP A 70 -15.53 5.09 24.29
CA ASP A 70 -16.28 5.78 25.35
C ASP A 70 -16.19 5.05 26.70
N SER A 71 -16.82 5.62 27.74
CA SER A 71 -16.89 5.03 29.08
C SER A 71 -17.59 3.67 29.12
N ASP A 72 -18.46 3.42 28.15
CA ASP A 72 -19.25 2.19 28.04
C ASP A 72 -18.49 1.10 27.26
N GLY A 73 -17.25 1.37 26.84
CA GLY A 73 -16.40 0.44 26.10
C GLY A 73 -16.73 0.37 24.60
N ASN A 74 -17.61 1.23 24.09
CA ASN A 74 -17.98 1.23 22.68
C ASN A 74 -17.00 2.05 21.85
N ARG A 75 -16.60 1.48 20.70
CA ARG A 75 -15.79 2.20 19.72
C ARG A 75 -16.61 3.26 19.00
N LYS A 76 -16.16 4.51 19.06
CA LYS A 76 -16.77 5.69 18.43
C LYS A 76 -15.83 6.30 17.41
N TYR A 77 -16.42 6.96 16.42
CA TYR A 77 -15.74 7.70 15.35
C TYR A 77 -16.17 9.17 15.41
N GLN A 78 -15.58 10.01 14.56
CA GLN A 78 -16.02 11.40 14.44
C GLN A 78 -17.54 11.54 14.24
N ASN A 79 -18.11 12.56 14.90
CA ASN A 79 -19.55 12.84 14.86
C ASN A 79 -20.04 13.22 13.45
N ASP A 80 -19.22 13.96 12.70
CA ASP A 80 -19.53 14.34 11.32
C ASP A 80 -19.44 13.12 10.41
N LYS A 81 -20.56 12.80 9.74
CA LYS A 81 -20.69 11.64 8.86
C LYS A 81 -19.71 11.68 7.71
N LEU A 82 -19.57 12.83 7.07
CA LEU A 82 -18.70 12.97 5.91
C LEU A 82 -17.24 12.80 6.33
N LYS A 83 -16.82 13.46 7.42
CA LYS A 83 -15.44 13.38 7.92
C LYS A 83 -15.05 11.94 8.27
N ARG A 84 -15.89 11.20 9.01
CA ARG A 84 -15.60 9.78 9.32
C ARG A 84 -15.63 8.88 8.09
N SER A 85 -16.49 9.17 7.12
CA SER A 85 -16.56 8.40 5.87
C SER A 85 -15.33 8.68 4.99
N ALA A 86 -14.79 9.89 5.00
CA ALA A 86 -13.63 10.30 4.21
C ALA A 86 -12.31 9.60 4.62
N VAL A 87 -12.25 9.06 5.83
CA VAL A 87 -11.09 8.34 6.37
C VAL A 87 -11.36 6.84 6.55
N VAL A 88 -12.49 6.31 6.06
CA VAL A 88 -12.94 4.95 6.39
C VAL A 88 -11.96 3.86 5.91
N HIS A 89 -11.38 3.99 4.72
CA HIS A 89 -10.41 3.00 4.23
C HIS A 89 -9.04 3.09 4.90
N LEU A 90 -8.73 4.24 5.50
CA LEU A 90 -7.53 4.45 6.31
C LEU A 90 -7.74 3.84 7.70
N LEU A 91 -8.81 4.21 8.40
CA LEU A 91 -9.07 3.77 9.77
C LEU A 91 -9.51 2.31 9.85
N GLY A 92 -10.41 1.90 8.95
CA GLY A 92 -11.18 0.68 9.07
C GLY A 92 -12.60 0.93 9.58
N ASP A 93 -13.31 -0.16 9.86
CA ASP A 93 -14.68 -0.17 10.36
C ASP A 93 -14.88 -1.21 11.46
N SER A 94 -15.95 -1.07 12.23
CA SER A 94 -16.27 -1.98 13.34
C SER A 94 -16.73 -3.37 12.90
N GLN A 95 -17.20 -3.53 11.66
CA GLN A 95 -17.64 -4.80 11.08
C GLN A 95 -16.53 -5.52 10.30
N ASN A 96 -15.29 -5.02 10.36
CA ASN A 96 -14.10 -5.56 9.69
C ASN A 96 -14.26 -5.77 8.17
N GLN A 97 -15.04 -4.92 7.49
CA GLN A 97 -15.15 -4.94 6.03
C GLN A 97 -13.89 -4.41 5.35
N VAL A 98 -13.24 -3.40 5.94
CA VAL A 98 -11.96 -2.86 5.50
C VAL A 98 -10.83 -3.70 6.11
N SER A 99 -10.22 -4.54 5.27
CA SER A 99 -9.31 -5.58 5.72
C SER A 99 -8.02 -5.10 6.41
N ASN A 100 -7.47 -3.94 6.03
CA ASN A 100 -6.13 -3.49 6.44
C ASN A 100 -6.12 -2.05 7.03
N GLY A 101 -7.24 -1.59 7.59
CA GLY A 101 -7.29 -0.28 8.25
C GLY A 101 -6.44 -0.22 9.53
N VAL A 102 -6.11 0.99 9.99
CA VAL A 102 -5.34 1.26 11.22
C VAL A 102 -5.88 0.51 12.43
N GLU A 103 -7.20 0.45 12.62
CA GLU A 103 -7.88 -0.27 13.71
C GLU A 103 -7.41 -1.73 13.83
N LYS A 104 -7.20 -2.38 12.68
CA LYS A 104 -6.84 -3.80 12.62
C LYS A 104 -5.33 -3.98 12.53
N PHE A 105 -4.68 -3.21 11.68
CA PHE A 105 -3.26 -3.34 11.44
C PHE A 105 -2.43 -2.93 12.66
N GLN A 106 -2.88 -1.92 13.39
CA GLN A 106 -2.24 -1.42 14.59
C GLN A 106 -2.90 -1.90 15.90
N ALA A 107 -3.72 -2.95 15.83
CA ALA A 107 -4.35 -3.56 16.99
C ALA A 107 -3.33 -3.94 18.09
N ARG A 108 -2.10 -4.32 17.71
CA ARG A 108 -1.03 -4.61 18.68
C ARG A 108 -0.82 -3.44 19.66
N TYR A 109 -0.77 -2.20 19.17
CA TYR A 109 -0.57 -1.02 20.00
C TYR A 109 -1.88 -0.56 20.64
N LEU A 110 -2.96 -0.51 19.86
CA LEU A 110 -4.27 -0.06 20.34
C LEU A 110 -4.77 -0.87 21.54
N TYR A 111 -4.45 -2.16 21.63
CA TYR A 111 -4.83 -3.04 22.76
C TYR A 111 -3.66 -3.32 23.72
N GLY A 112 -2.56 -2.56 23.65
CA GLY A 112 -1.47 -2.62 24.61
C GLY A 112 -0.73 -3.97 24.65
N PHE A 113 -0.61 -4.66 23.52
CA PHE A 113 0.12 -5.93 23.42
C PHE A 113 1.64 -5.77 23.48
N ASP A 114 2.16 -4.54 23.51
CA ASP A 114 3.58 -4.24 23.77
C ASP A 114 3.88 -3.87 25.23
N THR A 115 2.85 -3.74 26.08
CA THR A 115 3.04 -3.50 27.52
C THR A 115 3.90 -4.60 28.14
N SER A 116 4.88 -4.18 28.95
CA SER A 116 5.85 -5.09 29.57
C SER A 116 5.17 -6.12 30.47
N LEU A 117 5.73 -7.32 30.59
CA LEU A 117 5.14 -8.41 31.38
C LEU A 117 4.93 -8.02 32.86
N SER A 118 5.83 -7.21 33.41
CA SER A 118 5.73 -6.65 34.76
C SER A 118 4.52 -5.74 34.92
N GLU A 119 4.27 -4.87 33.94
CA GLU A 119 3.15 -3.94 33.95
C GLU A 119 1.81 -4.67 33.82
N ARG A 120 1.78 -5.76 33.05
CA ARG A 120 0.59 -6.64 32.95
C ARG A 120 0.27 -7.33 34.26
N ILE A 121 1.29 -7.82 34.96
CA ILE A 121 1.13 -8.49 36.26
C ILE A 121 0.67 -7.47 37.30
N GLU A 122 1.26 -6.28 37.33
CA GLU A 122 0.86 -5.20 38.22
C GLU A 122 -0.59 -4.74 37.97
N GLN A 123 -0.97 -4.56 36.70
CA GLN A 123 -2.34 -4.19 36.32
C GLN A 123 -3.36 -5.28 36.69
N PHE A 124 -2.99 -6.56 36.54
CA PHE A 124 -3.83 -7.69 36.94
C PHE A 124 -4.04 -7.74 38.46
N ILE A 125 -2.97 -7.53 39.24
CA ILE A 125 -3.05 -7.50 40.71
C ILE A 125 -3.86 -6.29 41.20
N ASN A 126 -3.74 -5.14 40.53
CA ASN A 126 -4.41 -3.90 40.93
C ASN A 126 -5.86 -3.77 40.45
N GLY A 127 -6.38 -4.72 39.66
CA GLY A 127 -7.76 -4.70 39.15
C GLY A 127 -8.10 -3.49 38.27
N LYS A 128 -7.10 -2.76 37.74
CA LYS A 128 -7.30 -1.56 36.93
C LYS A 128 -7.67 -1.96 35.50
N GLN A 129 -8.66 -1.27 34.93
CA GLN A 129 -9.03 -1.42 33.53
C GLN A 129 -7.83 -1.07 32.64
N ARG A 130 -7.49 -1.96 31.70
CA ARG A 130 -6.31 -1.82 30.85
C ARG A 130 -6.64 -0.88 29.69
N TYR A 131 -5.71 0.03 29.39
CA TYR A 131 -5.77 0.90 28.22
C TYR A 131 -4.60 0.54 27.29
N GLY A 132 -4.86 0.51 25.98
CA GLY A 132 -3.78 0.47 25.01
C GLY A 132 -3.34 1.86 24.55
N ASP A 133 -2.36 1.88 23.66
CA ASP A 133 -1.66 3.10 23.26
C ASP A 133 -2.48 3.93 22.28
N ASN A 134 -2.31 5.26 22.36
CA ASN A 134 -2.83 6.16 21.34
C ASN A 134 -1.93 6.12 20.11
N ILE A 135 -2.54 6.23 18.94
CA ILE A 135 -1.83 6.27 17.66
C ILE A 135 -2.04 7.64 17.03
N GLN A 136 -0.94 8.31 16.73
CA GLN A 136 -0.94 9.53 15.93
C GLN A 136 -0.56 9.20 14.48
N LEU A 137 -1.42 9.59 13.54
CA LEU A 137 -1.22 9.40 12.11
C LEU A 137 -0.56 10.63 11.50
N THR A 138 0.09 10.43 10.34
CA THR A 138 0.63 11.51 9.51
C THR A 138 -0.43 12.18 8.64
N VAL A 139 -1.59 11.54 8.49
CA VAL A 139 -2.69 12.00 7.66
C VAL A 139 -3.33 13.25 8.25
N ASP A 140 -3.75 14.15 7.37
CA ASP A 140 -4.63 15.27 7.65
C ASP A 140 -6.07 14.89 7.28
N SER A 141 -6.93 14.76 8.29
CA SER A 141 -8.32 14.31 8.08
C SER A 141 -9.21 15.36 7.41
N GLU A 142 -8.86 16.65 7.54
CA GLU A 142 -9.56 17.73 6.86
C GLU A 142 -9.22 17.73 5.37
N LEU A 143 -7.96 17.46 5.00
CA LEU A 143 -7.56 17.28 3.60
C LEU A 143 -8.29 16.08 2.95
N ASN A 144 -8.40 14.95 3.65
CA ASN A 144 -9.18 13.81 3.17
C ASN A 144 -10.64 14.21 2.90
N THR A 145 -11.25 14.95 3.82
CA THR A 145 -12.64 15.44 3.68
C THR A 145 -12.78 16.42 2.52
N TYR A 146 -11.81 17.32 2.34
CA TYR A 146 -11.76 18.26 1.22
C TYR A 146 -11.71 17.53 -0.13
N ILE A 147 -10.84 16.53 -0.27
CA ILE A 147 -10.75 15.70 -1.49
C ILE A 147 -12.11 15.05 -1.78
N VAL A 148 -12.74 14.45 -0.77
CA VAL A 148 -14.07 13.83 -0.92
C VAL A 148 -15.12 14.83 -1.40
N ASN A 149 -15.14 16.04 -0.83
CA ASN A 149 -16.07 17.09 -1.26
C ASN A 149 -15.85 17.48 -2.72
N LYS A 150 -14.60 17.64 -3.17
CA LYS A 150 -14.30 17.96 -4.57
C LYS A 150 -14.81 16.89 -5.54
N PHE A 151 -14.65 15.62 -5.19
CA PHE A 151 -15.22 14.51 -5.97
C PHE A 151 -16.76 14.49 -5.98
N ASN A 152 -17.41 14.88 -4.88
CA ASN A 152 -18.87 14.92 -4.79
C ASN A 152 -19.48 16.12 -5.54
N GLU A 153 -18.77 17.25 -5.57
CA GLU A 153 -19.17 18.48 -6.25
C GLU A 153 -19.01 18.37 -7.79
N ASP A 154 -18.00 17.64 -8.24
CA ASP A 154 -17.70 17.45 -9.65
C ASP A 154 -18.61 16.37 -10.28
N LYS A 155 -19.37 16.76 -11.30
CA LYS A 155 -20.33 15.88 -11.99
C LYS A 155 -19.66 14.70 -12.70
N ASP A 156 -18.45 14.90 -13.19
CA ASP A 156 -17.69 13.89 -13.91
C ASP A 156 -16.96 12.95 -12.96
N LEU A 157 -16.71 13.34 -11.71
CA LEU A 157 -16.05 12.50 -10.71
C LEU A 157 -17.03 11.81 -9.77
N ARG A 158 -18.20 12.42 -9.53
CA ARG A 158 -19.19 11.89 -8.60
C ARG A 158 -19.59 10.46 -8.99
N ASN A 159 -19.69 9.59 -7.98
CA ASN A 159 -20.01 8.16 -8.10
C ASN A 159 -18.97 7.28 -8.80
N LYS A 160 -17.81 7.82 -9.23
CA LYS A 160 -16.71 7.02 -9.77
C LYS A 160 -15.83 6.41 -8.68
N GLY A 161 -15.18 5.29 -9.01
CA GLY A 161 -14.13 4.72 -8.17
C GLY A 161 -12.82 5.46 -8.37
N ALA A 162 -12.09 5.73 -7.30
CA ALA A 162 -10.81 6.42 -7.33
C ALA A 162 -9.94 6.04 -6.12
N GLY A 163 -8.62 6.12 -6.28
CA GLY A 163 -7.66 6.07 -5.17
C GLY A 163 -6.79 7.32 -5.25
N ILE A 164 -6.62 8.02 -4.12
CA ILE A 164 -5.87 9.27 -4.04
C ILE A 164 -4.88 9.17 -2.89
N VAL A 165 -3.63 9.52 -3.17
CA VAL A 165 -2.55 9.64 -2.18
C VAL A 165 -1.92 11.01 -2.32
N VAL A 166 -1.71 11.68 -1.18
CA VAL A 166 -0.82 12.83 -1.09
C VAL A 166 0.28 12.46 -0.13
N MET A 167 1.54 12.60 -0.57
CA MET A 167 2.71 12.16 0.19
C MET A 167 3.76 13.28 0.24
N ASN A 168 4.45 13.38 1.36
CA ASN A 168 5.67 14.16 1.47
C ASN A 168 6.83 13.37 0.85
N TYR A 169 7.34 13.80 -0.31
CA TYR A 169 8.40 13.10 -1.02
C TYR A 169 9.74 13.01 -0.27
N LYS A 170 10.00 13.89 0.72
CA LYS A 170 11.25 13.88 1.49
C LYS A 170 11.21 12.90 2.66
N THR A 171 10.04 12.76 3.28
CA THR A 171 9.88 11.96 4.51
C THR A 171 9.14 10.65 4.29
N GLY A 172 8.41 10.52 3.18
CA GLY A 172 7.51 9.39 2.92
C GLY A 172 6.18 9.47 3.69
N GLU A 173 5.95 10.52 4.50
CA GLU A 173 4.70 10.68 5.24
C GLU A 173 3.50 10.74 4.28
N ILE A 174 2.49 9.91 4.54
CA ILE A 174 1.21 9.98 3.84
C ILE A 174 0.37 11.08 4.49
N ILE A 175 0.08 12.13 3.74
CA ILE A 175 -0.68 13.30 4.20
C ILE A 175 -2.17 13.12 3.92
N ALA A 176 -2.52 12.44 2.82
CA ALA A 176 -3.89 12.05 2.53
C ALA A 176 -3.93 10.67 1.89
N LEU A 177 -4.94 9.89 2.26
CA LEU A 177 -5.26 8.59 1.66
C LEU A 177 -6.77 8.46 1.57
N VAL A 178 -7.30 8.53 0.35
CA VAL A 178 -8.73 8.47 0.07
C VAL A 178 -8.99 7.38 -0.97
N SER A 179 -9.96 6.51 -0.69
CA SER A 179 -10.47 5.53 -1.64
C SER A 179 -11.97 5.75 -1.82
N MET A 180 -12.42 5.73 -3.06
CA MET A 180 -13.81 5.93 -3.46
C MET A 180 -14.37 4.67 -4.10
N PRO A 181 -15.64 4.32 -3.87
CA PRO A 181 -16.61 5.06 -3.06
C PRO A 181 -16.40 4.87 -1.54
N ILE A 182 -16.68 5.94 -0.78
CA ILE A 182 -16.70 5.91 0.70
C ILE A 182 -18.04 5.43 1.23
N PHE A 183 -18.05 4.99 2.49
CA PHE A 183 -19.25 4.62 3.24
C PHE A 183 -19.13 5.06 4.69
N ASP A 184 -20.26 5.12 5.40
CA ASP A 184 -20.28 5.46 6.82
C ASP A 184 -19.89 4.24 7.67
N PRO A 185 -18.77 4.27 8.43
CA PRO A 185 -18.34 3.14 9.25
C PRO A 185 -19.27 2.85 10.44
N VAL A 186 -20.11 3.80 10.85
CA VAL A 186 -21.05 3.61 11.98
C VAL A 186 -22.35 2.97 11.50
N ASN A 187 -22.84 3.36 10.32
CA ASN A 187 -24.07 2.86 9.74
C ASN A 187 -23.83 2.43 8.29
N ILE A 188 -23.23 1.25 8.14
CA ILE A 188 -22.91 0.68 6.83
C ILE A 188 -24.24 0.36 6.10
N PRO A 189 -24.54 1.01 4.96
CA PRO A 189 -25.78 0.75 4.26
C PRO A 189 -25.75 -0.65 3.64
N LYS A 190 -26.88 -1.37 3.68
CA LYS A 190 -27.00 -2.72 3.08
C LYS A 190 -26.57 -2.75 1.60
N SER A 191 -26.82 -1.67 0.87
CA SER A 191 -26.40 -1.53 -0.52
C SER A 191 -24.89 -1.61 -0.71
N ALA A 192 -24.06 -1.24 0.28
CA ALA A 192 -22.61 -1.30 0.16
C ALA A 192 -22.08 -2.74 -0.02
N PHE A 193 -22.80 -3.74 0.53
CA PHE A 193 -22.42 -5.15 0.40
C PHE A 193 -22.69 -5.73 -0.99
N THR A 194 -23.59 -5.13 -1.75
CA THR A 194 -23.97 -5.56 -3.10
C THR A 194 -23.54 -4.56 -4.18
N ASP A 195 -22.82 -3.49 -3.80
CA ASP A 195 -22.39 -2.47 -4.74
C ASP A 195 -21.24 -3.00 -5.60
N GLU A 196 -21.45 -3.03 -6.92
CA GLU A 196 -20.48 -3.49 -7.91
C GLU A 196 -19.16 -2.69 -7.86
N ARG A 197 -19.21 -1.45 -7.35
CA ARG A 197 -18.04 -0.60 -7.13
C ARG A 197 -17.26 -0.99 -5.88
N ARG A 198 -17.62 -2.05 -5.15
CA ARG A 198 -16.83 -2.59 -4.03
C ARG A 198 -16.35 -1.51 -3.04
N PRO A 199 -17.27 -0.83 -2.32
CA PRO A 199 -16.94 0.28 -1.40
C PRO A 199 -16.01 -0.13 -0.26
N PHE A 200 -15.92 -1.41 0.09
CA PHE A 200 -14.99 -1.88 1.13
C PHE A 200 -13.53 -2.01 0.64
N TRP A 201 -13.31 -1.94 -0.68
CA TRP A 201 -11.99 -2.08 -1.28
C TRP A 201 -11.18 -0.78 -1.16
N ASN A 202 -9.98 -0.86 -0.59
CA ASN A 202 -9.07 0.27 -0.56
C ASN A 202 -8.28 0.32 -1.88
N ARG A 203 -8.72 1.15 -2.82
CA ARG A 203 -8.11 1.27 -4.15
C ARG A 203 -6.70 1.85 -4.15
N VAL A 204 -6.31 2.54 -3.08
CA VAL A 204 -4.94 3.05 -2.97
C VAL A 204 -3.97 1.91 -2.78
N THR A 205 -4.31 0.96 -1.92
CA THR A 205 -3.37 -0.07 -1.48
C THR A 205 -3.65 -1.45 -2.05
N GLN A 206 -4.86 -1.69 -2.56
CA GLN A 206 -5.29 -3.03 -2.97
C GLN A 206 -5.56 -3.14 -4.47
N SER A 207 -5.47 -2.06 -5.24
CA SER A 207 -5.71 -2.11 -6.68
C SER A 207 -4.41 -2.14 -7.48
N THR A 208 -4.25 -3.18 -8.30
CA THR A 208 -3.31 -3.19 -9.40
C THR A 208 -4.03 -2.72 -10.66
N LEU A 209 -3.53 -1.64 -11.27
CA LEU A 209 -4.12 -1.03 -12.46
C LEU A 209 -3.04 -0.86 -13.53
N PRO A 210 -3.38 -0.99 -14.82
CA PRO A 210 -2.49 -0.57 -15.89
C PRO A 210 -2.12 0.91 -15.69
N PRO A 211 -0.82 1.24 -15.52
CA PRO A 211 -0.40 2.61 -15.21
C PRO A 211 -0.60 3.59 -16.39
N GLY A 212 -0.68 3.07 -17.62
CA GLY A 212 -0.77 3.89 -18.82
C GLY A 212 0.42 4.85 -18.94
N SER A 213 0.17 6.09 -19.37
CA SER A 213 1.23 7.06 -19.60
C SER A 213 2.04 7.45 -18.36
N THR A 214 1.58 7.19 -17.13
CA THR A 214 2.43 7.44 -15.94
C THR A 214 3.66 6.53 -15.92
N TYR A 215 3.59 5.36 -16.55
CA TYR A 215 4.73 4.44 -16.69
C TYR A 215 5.86 5.01 -17.55
N LYS A 216 5.58 5.99 -18.43
CA LYS A 216 6.61 6.69 -19.22
C LYS A 216 7.65 7.39 -18.35
N ILE A 217 7.35 7.67 -17.09
CA ILE A 217 8.33 8.14 -16.11
C ILE A 217 9.44 7.10 -15.91
N ILE A 218 9.07 5.81 -15.81
CA ILE A 218 10.00 4.68 -15.66
C ILE A 218 10.78 4.48 -16.95
N THR A 219 10.11 4.50 -18.11
CA THR A 219 10.78 4.43 -19.42
C THR A 219 11.80 5.57 -19.58
N MET A 220 11.44 6.81 -19.23
CA MET A 220 12.35 7.96 -19.26
C MET A 220 13.54 7.78 -18.30
N ALA A 221 13.30 7.32 -17.08
CA ALA A 221 14.37 7.03 -16.12
C ALA A 221 15.34 5.96 -16.68
N SER A 222 14.81 4.93 -17.34
CA SER A 222 15.58 3.88 -17.98
C SER A 222 16.48 4.43 -19.10
N VAL A 223 15.96 5.34 -19.95
CA VAL A 223 16.78 6.06 -20.94
C VAL A 223 17.94 6.79 -20.27
N LEU A 224 17.65 7.62 -19.26
CA LEU A 224 18.67 8.42 -18.59
C LEU A 224 19.73 7.56 -17.88
N GLN A 225 19.36 6.35 -17.44
CA GLN A 225 20.26 5.44 -16.75
C GLN A 225 21.13 4.62 -17.71
N PHE A 226 20.57 4.14 -18.82
CA PHE A 226 21.21 3.12 -19.65
C PHE A 226 21.54 3.55 -21.08
N ASP A 227 21.04 4.71 -21.54
CA ASP A 227 21.24 5.18 -22.90
C ASP A 227 21.22 6.71 -23.01
N THR A 228 22.36 7.32 -22.66
CA THR A 228 22.53 8.78 -22.71
C THR A 228 22.56 9.34 -24.13
N GLU A 229 22.83 8.50 -25.15
CA GLU A 229 22.73 8.92 -26.54
C GLU A 229 21.26 9.08 -26.93
N LEU A 230 20.43 8.08 -26.61
CA LEU A 230 18.98 8.14 -26.82
C LEU A 230 18.32 9.31 -26.07
N ALA A 231 18.87 9.72 -24.92
CA ALA A 231 18.43 10.90 -24.20
C ALA A 231 18.55 12.21 -24.99
N ASN A 232 19.53 12.29 -25.91
CA ASN A 232 19.81 13.45 -26.74
C ASN A 232 19.31 13.30 -28.19
N SER A 233 18.71 12.17 -28.53
CA SER A 233 18.20 11.89 -29.87
C SER A 233 16.96 12.71 -30.22
N GLU A 234 16.82 12.97 -31.52
CA GLU A 234 15.56 13.39 -32.11
C GLU A 234 14.79 12.17 -32.62
N PHE A 235 13.47 12.23 -32.49
CA PHE A 235 12.55 11.20 -32.93
C PHE A 235 11.62 11.77 -33.98
N ASN A 236 11.08 10.91 -34.83
CA ASN A 236 9.98 11.29 -35.71
C ASN A 236 8.70 10.59 -35.29
N CYS A 237 7.68 11.38 -34.96
CA CYS A 237 6.37 10.89 -34.56
C CYS A 237 5.39 11.01 -35.73
N ASP A 238 5.07 9.87 -36.35
CA ASP A 238 4.08 9.74 -37.41
C ASP A 238 2.65 9.50 -36.88
N GLY A 239 2.46 9.65 -35.55
CA GLY A 239 1.18 9.51 -34.86
C GLY A 239 0.77 8.07 -34.53
N ALA A 240 1.45 7.07 -35.08
CA ALA A 240 1.27 5.68 -34.68
C ALA A 240 2.52 4.80 -34.89
N VAL A 241 2.62 3.73 -34.11
CA VAL A 241 3.57 2.62 -34.32
C VAL A 241 2.76 1.37 -34.60
N VAL A 242 3.11 0.66 -35.69
CA VAL A 242 2.49 -0.61 -36.06
C VAL A 242 3.43 -1.72 -35.63
N LEU A 243 2.93 -2.61 -34.77
CA LEU A 243 3.64 -3.80 -34.30
C LEU A 243 2.73 -5.00 -34.55
N ASP A 244 3.20 -5.95 -35.35
CA ASP A 244 2.40 -7.06 -35.87
C ASP A 244 1.05 -6.58 -36.45
N ASN A 245 -0.06 -7.05 -35.88
CA ASN A 245 -1.43 -6.68 -36.27
C ASN A 245 -2.04 -5.58 -35.38
N HIS A 246 -1.22 -4.90 -34.58
CA HIS A 246 -1.67 -3.88 -33.64
C HIS A 246 -1.09 -2.50 -33.97
N THR A 247 -1.84 -1.46 -33.62
CA THR A 247 -1.45 -0.07 -33.85
C THR A 247 -1.52 0.71 -32.55
N ILE A 248 -0.37 1.13 -32.04
CA ILE A 248 -0.25 2.05 -30.91
C ILE A 248 -0.38 3.47 -31.45
N LYS A 249 -1.48 4.15 -31.14
CA LYS A 249 -1.78 5.49 -31.64
C LYS A 249 -1.50 6.56 -30.58
N ASP A 250 -1.08 7.72 -31.04
CA ASP A 250 -1.06 8.92 -30.20
C ASP A 250 -2.49 9.36 -29.86
N ALA A 251 -2.61 9.99 -28.70
CA ALA A 251 -3.89 10.50 -28.21
C ALA A 251 -4.50 11.48 -29.22
N ASN A 252 -5.82 11.39 -29.41
CA ASN A 252 -6.58 12.26 -30.32
C ASN A 252 -6.11 12.24 -31.79
N GLY A 253 -5.34 11.23 -32.21
CA GLY A 253 -4.82 11.13 -33.58
C GLY A 253 -3.72 12.15 -33.89
N ALA A 254 -3.01 12.64 -32.86
CA ALA A 254 -1.93 13.60 -33.04
C ALA A 254 -0.77 13.05 -33.88
N VAL A 255 -0.12 13.95 -34.63
CA VAL A 255 1.12 13.69 -35.37
C VAL A 255 2.07 14.83 -35.03
N HIS A 256 3.15 14.52 -34.31
CA HIS A 256 4.06 15.54 -33.80
C HIS A 256 5.25 15.84 -34.73
N GLY A 257 5.53 14.98 -35.71
CA GLY A 257 6.68 15.13 -36.61
C GLY A 257 8.01 14.98 -35.85
N PRO A 258 9.07 15.69 -36.27
CA PRO A 258 10.34 15.74 -35.54
C PRO A 258 10.16 16.27 -34.12
N ILE A 259 10.59 15.49 -33.13
CA ILE A 259 10.35 15.75 -31.71
C ILE A 259 11.53 15.29 -30.87
N SER A 260 11.96 16.11 -29.91
CA SER A 260 12.96 15.70 -28.92
C SER A 260 12.35 14.81 -27.84
N LEU A 261 13.18 14.02 -27.15
CA LEU A 261 12.73 13.22 -26.00
C LEU A 261 11.97 14.04 -24.97
N LYS A 262 12.50 15.22 -24.63
CA LYS A 262 11.87 16.15 -23.68
C LYS A 262 10.47 16.55 -24.13
N LYS A 263 10.31 16.91 -25.41
CA LYS A 263 9.00 17.32 -25.94
C LYS A 263 8.05 16.12 -26.03
N ALA A 264 8.55 14.94 -26.41
CA ALA A 264 7.77 13.70 -26.45
C ALA A 264 7.19 13.34 -25.07
N PHE A 265 7.96 13.55 -24.00
CA PHE A 265 7.49 13.35 -22.62
C PHE A 265 6.45 14.40 -22.22
N GLU A 266 6.69 15.68 -22.54
CA GLU A 266 5.75 16.78 -22.26
C GLU A 266 4.37 16.56 -22.89
N VAL A 267 4.32 16.09 -24.13
CA VAL A 267 3.06 15.84 -24.85
C VAL A 267 2.55 14.40 -24.69
N SER A 268 3.24 13.57 -23.89
CA SER A 268 2.97 12.15 -23.73
C SER A 268 2.78 11.41 -25.07
N CYS A 269 3.69 11.61 -26.02
CA CYS A 269 3.67 10.92 -27.31
C CYS A 269 3.79 9.39 -27.09
N ASN A 270 2.82 8.61 -27.55
CA ASN A 270 2.86 7.14 -27.45
C ASN A 270 3.80 6.56 -28.50
N ASN A 271 3.81 7.11 -29.72
CA ASN A 271 4.67 6.66 -30.81
C ASN A 271 6.15 6.67 -30.41
N THR A 272 6.65 7.81 -29.91
CA THR A 272 8.03 7.95 -29.49
C THR A 272 8.36 7.05 -28.30
N PHE A 273 7.47 6.95 -27.30
CA PHE A 273 7.74 6.11 -26.12
C PHE A 273 7.71 4.61 -26.42
N ALA A 274 6.87 4.16 -27.35
CA ALA A 274 6.88 2.78 -27.86
C ALA A 274 8.22 2.47 -28.55
N LYS A 275 8.68 3.36 -29.45
CA LYS A 275 9.99 3.22 -30.13
C LYS A 275 11.15 3.19 -29.13
N ILE A 276 11.10 4.04 -28.11
CA ILE A 276 12.10 4.08 -27.04
C ILE A 276 12.11 2.79 -26.23
N ALA A 277 10.95 2.28 -25.83
CA ALA A 277 10.84 1.05 -25.06
C ALA A 277 11.44 -0.14 -25.83
N LEU A 278 11.13 -0.25 -27.12
CA LEU A 278 11.72 -1.25 -28.01
C LEU A 278 13.24 -1.09 -28.18
N SER A 279 13.72 0.14 -28.33
CA SER A 279 15.16 0.43 -28.45
C SER A 279 15.95 0.13 -27.17
N LEU A 280 15.34 0.37 -26.00
CA LEU A 280 15.94 0.02 -24.70
C LEU A 280 15.97 -1.50 -24.49
N GLY A 281 14.89 -2.17 -24.88
CA GLY A 281 14.67 -3.59 -24.63
C GLY A 281 14.13 -3.89 -23.23
N ASP A 282 13.52 -5.06 -23.09
CA ASP A 282 12.78 -5.47 -21.89
C ASP A 282 13.65 -5.57 -20.64
N GLU A 283 14.91 -6.03 -20.78
CA GLU A 283 15.83 -6.22 -19.64
C GLU A 283 16.12 -4.91 -18.89
N LYS A 284 16.42 -3.82 -19.62
CA LYS A 284 16.70 -2.51 -19.03
C LYS A 284 15.45 -1.90 -18.39
N LEU A 285 14.28 -2.11 -19.01
CA LEU A 285 13.00 -1.67 -18.46
C LEU A 285 12.65 -2.45 -17.18
N LEU A 286 12.87 -3.76 -17.17
CA LEU A 286 12.70 -4.62 -16.00
C LEU A 286 13.63 -4.19 -14.86
N GLU A 287 14.90 -3.94 -15.15
CA GLU A 287 15.89 -3.48 -14.16
C GLU A 287 15.48 -2.15 -13.54
N THR A 288 15.11 -1.17 -14.38
CA THR A 288 14.64 0.14 -13.92
C THR A 288 13.35 0.01 -13.09
N SER A 289 12.42 -0.82 -13.54
CA SER A 289 11.14 -1.06 -12.84
C SER A 289 11.38 -1.65 -11.45
N LYS A 290 12.27 -2.64 -11.34
CA LYS A 290 12.67 -3.23 -10.05
C LYS A 290 13.32 -2.19 -9.13
N ALA A 291 14.23 -1.37 -9.66
CA ALA A 291 14.87 -0.31 -8.90
C ALA A 291 13.87 0.73 -8.37
N LEU A 292 12.74 0.92 -9.06
CA LEU A 292 11.65 1.81 -8.68
C LEU A 292 10.48 1.10 -7.95
N GLY A 293 10.67 -0.16 -7.54
CA GLY A 293 9.74 -0.87 -6.65
C GLY A 293 8.74 -1.82 -7.29
N PHE A 294 8.78 -2.03 -8.62
CA PHE A 294 7.99 -3.09 -9.24
C PHE A 294 8.58 -4.46 -8.91
N ASN A 295 7.71 -5.47 -8.76
CA ASN A 295 8.06 -6.82 -8.31
C ASN A 295 8.72 -6.87 -6.93
N ASP A 296 8.74 -5.77 -6.19
CA ASP A 296 9.19 -5.74 -4.80
C ASP A 296 8.01 -5.90 -3.85
N ASN A 297 8.21 -6.65 -2.78
CA ASN A 297 7.23 -6.82 -1.72
C ASN A 297 7.54 -5.84 -0.61
N PHE A 298 7.11 -4.59 -0.79
CA PHE A 298 7.33 -3.56 0.21
C PHE A 298 6.70 -3.95 1.56
N LEU A 299 7.56 -4.25 2.52
CA LEU A 299 7.17 -4.49 3.91
C LEU A 299 7.12 -3.18 4.67
N PHE A 300 6.16 -2.32 4.33
CA PHE A 300 5.88 -1.14 5.14
C PHE A 300 5.49 -1.56 6.57
N ARG A 301 6.02 -0.84 7.56
CA ARG A 301 5.80 -1.15 8.98
C ARG A 301 4.40 -0.79 9.45
N ASP A 302 3.72 0.07 8.70
CA ASP A 302 2.52 0.81 9.07
C ASP A 302 1.34 0.65 8.10
N ILE A 303 1.58 0.11 6.90
CA ILE A 303 0.55 -0.14 5.89
C ILE A 303 0.82 -1.44 5.12
N VAL A 304 -0.21 -2.00 4.47
CA VAL A 304 -0.08 -3.12 3.53
C VAL A 304 -0.52 -2.65 2.16
N VAL A 305 0.35 -2.84 1.17
CA VAL A 305 0.13 -2.45 -0.23
C VAL A 305 0.35 -3.68 -1.10
N GLU A 306 -0.53 -3.88 -2.08
CA GLU A 306 -0.38 -4.90 -3.12
C GLU A 306 0.80 -4.56 -4.03
N ASN A 307 1.52 -5.59 -4.47
CA ASN A 307 2.73 -5.37 -5.24
C ASN A 307 2.38 -4.87 -6.65
N SER A 308 3.09 -3.85 -7.10
CA SER A 308 3.11 -3.50 -8.53
C SER A 308 3.89 -4.58 -9.29
N VAL A 309 3.38 -5.01 -10.44
CA VAL A 309 3.95 -6.13 -11.20
C VAL A 309 4.46 -5.65 -12.55
N TYR A 310 5.69 -6.02 -12.87
CA TYR A 310 6.25 -5.95 -14.21
C TYR A 310 6.49 -7.40 -14.69
N PRO A 311 5.90 -7.85 -15.81
CA PRO A 311 6.09 -9.23 -16.28
C PRO A 311 7.57 -9.51 -16.57
N SER A 312 8.12 -10.57 -16.00
CA SER A 312 9.58 -10.82 -16.00
C SER A 312 10.09 -11.70 -17.14
N GLU A 313 9.21 -12.38 -17.89
CA GLU A 313 9.60 -13.28 -18.97
C GLU A 313 8.57 -13.28 -20.10
N GLY A 314 9.02 -13.53 -21.33
CA GLY A 314 8.17 -13.89 -22.47
C GLY A 314 7.36 -12.75 -23.09
N ARG A 315 7.74 -11.48 -22.86
CA ARG A 315 7.07 -10.34 -23.49
C ARG A 315 7.43 -10.23 -24.96
N ASN A 316 6.42 -10.01 -25.79
CA ASN A 316 6.61 -9.66 -27.19
C ASN A 316 6.83 -8.14 -27.37
N GLU A 317 7.16 -7.72 -28.59
CA GLU A 317 7.41 -6.31 -28.91
C GLU A 317 6.21 -5.41 -28.60
N LEU A 318 4.99 -5.87 -28.89
CA LEU A 318 3.77 -5.11 -28.57
C LEU A 318 3.58 -4.91 -27.07
N GLU A 319 3.93 -5.90 -26.26
CA GLU A 319 3.83 -5.80 -24.81
C GLU A 319 4.89 -4.84 -24.28
N ILE A 320 6.12 -4.89 -24.81
CA ILE A 320 7.23 -3.99 -24.42
C ILE A 320 6.93 -2.53 -24.76
N ALA A 321 6.35 -2.29 -25.94
CA ALA A 321 6.02 -0.97 -26.48
C ALA A 321 4.86 -0.26 -25.75
#